data_AF-A0A7W8N353-F1
#
_entry.id   AF-A0A7W8N353-F1
#
_cell.length_a   1.000
_cell.length_b   1.000
_cell.length_c   1.000
_cell.angle_alpha   90.00
_cell.angle_beta   90.00
_cell.angle_gamma   90.00
#
_symmetry.space_group_name_H-M   'P 1'
#
loop_
_entity.id
_entity.type
_entity.pdbx_description
1 polymer ?
#
loop_
_entity_poly.entity_id
_entity_poly.type
_entity_poly.pdbx_seq_one_letter_code
_entity_poly.pdbx_strand_id
1 'polypeptide(L)' 'MSAQSLPAADLKHEDLQYVVCPVCHQKLGRMGDVISCKGCGRRYPVIEGVPVLLAERAL' A
#
# COMPACT_ATOMS: atom_id res chain seq x y z
N MET A 1 29.29 -4.78 -20.98
CA MET A 1 28.67 -5.58 -19.89
C MET A 1 28.00 -4.59 -18.96
N SER A 2 26.76 -4.22 -19.26
CA SER A 2 26.05 -3.16 -18.53
C SER A 2 25.24 -3.79 -17.41
N ALA A 3 25.64 -3.53 -16.17
CA ALA A 3 24.80 -3.77 -15.00
C ALA A 3 23.65 -2.76 -15.07
N GLN A 4 22.51 -3.19 -15.60
CA GLN A 4 21.29 -2.40 -15.53
C GLN A 4 20.80 -2.46 -14.08
N SER A 5 21.09 -1.39 -13.36
CA SER A 5 20.46 -1.04 -12.10
C SER A 5 18.95 -1.06 -12.30
N LEU A 6 18.27 -1.99 -11.63
CA LEU A 6 16.82 -1.98 -11.52
C LEU A 6 16.40 -0.62 -10.93
N PRO A 7 15.59 0.21 -11.61
CA PRO A 7 14.99 1.36 -10.96
C PRO A 7 14.10 0.82 -9.84
N ALA A 8 14.27 1.34 -8.63
CA ALA A 8 13.40 1.02 -7.51
C ALA A 8 11.98 1.47 -7.86
N ALA A 9 11.22 0.54 -8.44
CA ALA A 9 9.78 0.49 -8.61
C ALA A 9 9.08 1.85 -8.81
N ASP A 10 9.00 2.30 -10.07
CA ASP A 10 7.93 3.18 -10.54
C ASP A 10 6.59 2.43 -10.38
N LEU A 11 6.01 2.47 -9.17
CA LEU A 11 4.71 1.89 -8.84
C LEU A 11 3.62 2.69 -9.57
N LYS A 12 3.04 2.10 -10.61
CA LYS A 12 1.98 2.75 -11.40
C LYS A 12 0.64 2.57 -10.69
N HIS A 13 -0.32 3.45 -10.97
CA HIS A 13 -1.66 3.40 -10.37
C HIS A 13 -2.36 2.04 -10.59
N GLU A 14 -2.01 1.36 -11.67
CA GLU A 14 -2.49 0.03 -12.04
C GLU A 14 -1.93 -1.09 -11.14
N ASP A 15 -0.83 -0.89 -10.41
CA ASP A 15 -0.26 -1.89 -9.50
C ASP A 15 -1.01 -1.97 -8.15
N LEU A 16 -1.66 -0.88 -7.74
CA LEU A 16 -2.51 -0.83 -6.53
C LEU A 16 -3.75 -1.72 -6.63
N GLN A 17 -4.11 -2.17 -7.84
CA GLN A 17 -5.16 -3.16 -8.07
C GLN A 17 -4.87 -4.51 -7.38
N TYR A 18 -3.59 -4.81 -7.16
CA TYR A 18 -3.14 -6.05 -6.53
C TYR A 18 -2.97 -5.93 -5.01
N VAL A 19 -3.18 -4.74 -4.44
CA VAL A 19 -2.83 -4.46 -3.05
C VAL A 19 -4.07 -4.58 -2.15
N VAL A 20 -4.07 -5.61 -1.32
CA VAL A 20 -5.15 -5.90 -0.36
C VAL A 20 -4.68 -5.70 1.07
N CYS A 21 -5.61 -5.68 2.02
CA CYS A 21 -5.26 -5.59 3.44
C CYS A 21 -4.38 -6.77 3.86
N PRO A 22 -3.18 -6.55 4.45
CA PRO A 22 -2.27 -7.62 4.83
C PRO A 22 -2.83 -8.55 5.92
N VAL A 23 -3.86 -8.11 6.65
CA VAL A 23 -4.47 -8.87 7.76
C VAL A 23 -5.65 -9.74 7.34
N CYS A 24 -6.50 -9.25 6.43
CA CYS A 24 -7.77 -9.89 6.10
C CYS A 24 -8.01 -10.04 4.59
N HIS A 25 -7.05 -9.62 3.76
CA HIS A 25 -7.08 -9.67 2.29
C HIS A 25 -8.30 -8.99 1.64
N GLN A 26 -9.00 -8.13 2.38
CA GLN A 26 -10.12 -7.35 1.85
C GLN A 26 -9.65 -6.07 1.16
N LYS A 27 -10.55 -5.50 0.35
CA LYS A 27 -10.31 -4.25 -0.37
C LYS A 27 -9.98 -3.09 0.57
N LEU A 28 -9.02 -2.29 0.14
CA LEU A 28 -8.58 -1.07 0.79
C LEU A 28 -9.26 0.13 0.12
N GLY A 29 -9.65 1.13 0.91
CA GLY A 29 -10.19 2.40 0.44
C GLY A 29 -9.32 3.55 0.92
N ARG A 30 -8.95 4.45 0.01
CA ARG A 30 -8.14 5.64 0.34
C ARG A 30 -9.03 6.80 0.78
N MET A 31 -8.61 7.51 1.81
CA MET A 31 -9.24 8.73 2.30
C MET A 31 -8.14 9.74 2.67
N GLY A 32 -7.75 10.60 1.73
CA GLY A 32 -6.61 11.49 1.87
C GLY A 32 -5.29 10.72 2.00
N ASP A 33 -4.58 10.96 3.10
CA ASP A 33 -3.28 10.35 3.45
C ASP A 33 -3.43 9.12 4.34
N VAL A 34 -4.62 8.52 4.38
CA VAL A 34 -4.89 7.29 5.11
C VAL A 34 -5.58 6.30 4.20
N ILE A 35 -5.14 5.04 4.26
CA ILE A 35 -5.81 3.90 3.65
C ILE A 35 -6.57 3.14 4.72
N SER A 36 -7.87 3.00 4.55
CA SER A 36 -8.76 2.26 5.45
C SER A 36 -9.18 0.94 4.83
N CYS A 37 -9.10 -0.16 5.58
CA CYS A 37 -9.65 -1.44 5.12
C CYS A 37 -11.18 -1.44 5.27
N LYS A 38 -11.90 -1.83 4.21
CA LYS A 38 -13.37 -1.95 4.24
C LYS A 38 -13.87 -3.22 4.94
N GLY A 39 -13.00 -4.19 5.20
CA GLY A 39 -13.34 -5.44 5.90
C GLY A 39 -13.05 -5.36 7.39
N CYS A 40 -11.78 -5.15 7.78
CA CYS A 40 -11.37 -5.15 9.19
C CYS A 40 -11.37 -3.76 9.84
N GLY A 41 -11.57 -2.69 9.07
CA GLY A 41 -11.61 -1.31 9.58
C GLY A 41 -10.26 -0.68 9.91
N ARG A 42 -9.15 -1.43 9.79
CA ARG A 42 -7.80 -0.94 10.08
C ARG A 42 -7.40 0.25 9.21
N ARG A 43 -6.61 1.16 9.79
CA ARG A 43 -6.12 2.35 9.10
C ARG A 43 -4.60 2.27 8.94
N TYR A 44 -4.14 2.59 7.74
CA TYR A 44 -2.75 2.58 7.33
C TYR A 44 -2.36 3.99 6.88
N PRO A 45 -1.34 4.62 7.48
CA PRO A 45 -0.90 5.94 7.06
C PRO A 45 -0.18 5.88 5.71
N VAL A 46 -0.27 6.97 4.95
CA VAL A 46 0.54 7.23 3.75
C VAL A 46 1.62 8.23 4.15
N ILE A 47 2.89 7.81 4.04
CA ILE A 47 4.05 8.62 4.42
C ILE A 47 4.86 8.88 3.14
N GLU A 48 5.09 10.15 2.81
CA GLU A 48 5.81 10.56 1.59
C GLU A 48 5.21 9.98 0.30
N GLY A 49 3.88 9.83 0.26
CA GLY A 49 3.17 9.23 -0.88
C GLY A 49 3.21 7.70 -0.92
N VAL A 50 3.90 7.04 0.02
CA VAL A 50 4.01 5.59 0.13
C VAL A 50 3.05 5.06 1.21
N PRO A 51 2.11 4.15 0.88
CA PRO A 51 1.21 3.56 1.85
C PRO A 51 1.92 2.53 2.73
N VAL A 52 1.89 2.73 4.04
CA VAL A 52 2.53 1.82 5.02
C VAL A 52 1.56 0.71 5.41
N LEU A 53 1.50 -0.35 4.61
CA LEU A 53 0.65 -1.53 4.83
C LEU A 53 1.31 -2.58 5.73
N LEU A 54 1.78 -2.16 6.90
CA LEU A 54 2.39 -3.06 7.89
C LEU A 54 1.36 -3.42 8.96
N ALA A 55 1.07 -4.71 9.13
CA ALA A 55 0.05 -5.20 10.06
C ALA A 55 0.29 -4.75 11.52
N GLU A 56 1.56 -4.63 11.92
CA GLU A 56 2.01 -4.19 13.24
C GLU A 56 1.91 -2.67 13.46
N ARG A 57 1.85 -1.88 12.38
CA ARG A 57 1.71 -0.41 12.42
C ARG A 57 0.30 0.08 12.09
N ALA A 58 -0.65 -0.83 11.95
CA ALA A 58 -2.04 -0.48 11.75
C ALA A 58 -2.61 0.16 13.04
N LEU A 59 -3.31 1.29 12.88
CA LEU A 59 -4.07 1.95 13.94
C LEU A 59 -5.50 1.41 14.01
#